data_AF-A0A660RR77-F1
#
_entry.id   AF-A0A660RR77-F1
#
_cell.length_a   1.000
_cell.length_b   1.000
_cell.length_c   1.000
_cell.angle_alpha   90.00
_cell.angle_beta   90.00
_cell.angle_gamma   90.00
#
_symmetry.space_group_name_H-M   'P 1'
#
loop_
_entity.id
_entity.type
_entity.pdbx_description
1 polymer ?
#
loop_
_entity_poly.entity_id
_entity_poly.type
_entity_poly.pdbx_seq_one_letter_code
_entity_poly.pdbx_strand_id
1 'polypeptide(L)'
;MKETILTMLNLTLCSLGGGFLSLLFFYMALLRKKRDIFKPFEIFNEFTTIGLLLLIEHVAFSLPLVKYPLIFILSCFFFLNCSSKVLRNENRRFRLMYLSMGYDKREYSWGYLKRNLKTVFLEPLIILFIFHLLILNMHILNMFIVGFILVVGGVTISLLRMR
;
A
#
# COMPACT_ATOMS: atom_id res chain seq x y z
N MET A 1 4.33 7.88 27.63
CA MET A 1 5.41 8.20 26.66
C MET A 1 6.13 6.96 26.13
N LYS A 2 6.56 6.01 26.98
CA LYS A 2 7.21 4.77 26.51
C LYS A 2 6.28 3.88 25.66
N GLU A 3 5.01 3.73 26.06
CA GLU A 3 4.03 2.91 25.34
C GLU A 3 3.61 3.50 23.99
N THR A 4 3.45 4.83 23.91
CA THR A 4 3.15 5.55 22.66
C THR A 4 4.30 5.47 21.65
N ILE A 5 5.55 5.47 22.13
CA ILE A 5 6.73 5.29 21.27
C ILE A 5 6.81 3.85 20.75
N LEU A 6 6.55 2.86 21.62
CA LEU A 6 6.59 1.44 21.24
C LEU A 6 5.50 1.09 20.23
N THR A 7 4.28 1.61 20.40
CA THR A 7 3.18 1.41 19.46
C THR A 7 3.51 2.03 18.09
N MET A 8 4.03 3.26 18.07
CA MET A 8 4.52 3.90 16.83
C MET A 8 5.62 3.09 16.14
N LEU A 9 6.59 2.57 16.90
CA LEU A 9 7.65 1.73 16.36
C LEU A 9 7.07 0.45 15.72
N ASN A 10 6.15 -0.23 16.40
CA ASN A 10 5.56 -1.46 15.87
C ASN A 10 4.72 -1.19 14.61
N LEU A 11 3.96 -0.10 14.59
CA LEU A 11 3.17 0.32 13.42
C LEU A 11 4.06 0.63 12.21
N THR A 12 5.16 1.36 12.44
CA THR A 12 6.14 1.68 11.38
C THR A 12 6.86 0.43 10.89
N LEU A 13 7.24 -0.49 11.77
CA LEU A 13 7.84 -1.77 11.39
C LEU A 13 6.88 -2.65 10.57
N CYS A 14 5.61 -2.74 10.97
CA CYS A 14 4.61 -3.50 10.22
C CYS A 14 4.36 -2.92 8.83
N SER A 15 4.25 -1.59 8.72
CA SER A 15 4.05 -0.91 7.43
C SER A 15 5.28 -1.01 6.53
N LEU A 16 6.49 -0.86 7.07
CA LEU A 16 7.75 -1.08 6.35
C LEU A 16 7.85 -2.52 5.85
N GLY A 17 7.62 -3.50 6.73
CA GLY A 17 7.65 -4.91 6.37
C GLY A 17 6.67 -5.23 5.23
N GLY A 18 5.45 -4.71 5.29
CA GLY A 18 4.47 -4.90 4.23
C GLY A 18 4.87 -4.21 2.92
N GLY A 19 5.44 -3.01 3.00
CA GLY A 19 6.02 -2.32 1.85
C GLY A 19 7.17 -3.08 1.20
N PHE A 20 8.11 -3.63 1.98
CA PHE A 20 9.21 -4.44 1.44
C PHE A 20 8.71 -5.71 0.75
N LEU A 21 7.73 -6.40 1.36
CA LEU A 21 7.13 -7.60 0.76
C LEU A 21 6.44 -7.26 -0.56
N SER A 22 5.72 -6.15 -0.62
CA SER A 22 5.04 -5.70 -1.84
C SER A 22 6.02 -5.32 -2.97
N LEU A 23 7.17 -4.69 -2.64
CA LEU A 23 8.23 -4.39 -3.61
C LEU A 23 8.80 -5.66 -4.22
N LEU A 24 8.99 -6.70 -3.41
CA LEU A 24 9.43 -8.01 -3.88
C LEU A 24 8.41 -8.62 -4.84
N PHE A 25 7.11 -8.56 -4.52
CA PHE A 25 6.06 -9.01 -5.43
C PHE A 25 6.00 -8.21 -6.73
N PHE A 26 6.15 -6.89 -6.66
CA PHE A 26 6.20 -6.02 -7.84
C PHE A 26 7.41 -6.35 -8.74
N TYR A 27 8.59 -6.54 -8.16
CA TYR A 27 9.78 -6.97 -8.89
C TYR A 27 9.58 -8.33 -9.57
N MET A 28 9.01 -9.31 -8.86
CA MET A 28 8.69 -10.61 -9.43
C MET A 28 7.64 -10.52 -10.55
N ALA A 29 6.67 -9.62 -10.44
CA ALA A 29 5.67 -9.39 -11.48
C ALA A 29 6.24 -8.71 -12.71
N LEU A 30 7.18 -7.77 -12.56
CA LEU A 30 7.96 -7.19 -13.67
C LEU A 30 8.72 -8.29 -14.44
N LEU A 31 9.45 -9.15 -13.71
CA LEU A 31 10.19 -10.26 -14.31
C LEU A 31 9.30 -11.24 -15.07
N ARG A 32 8.15 -11.61 -14.48
CA ARG A 32 7.20 -12.56 -15.06
C ARG A 32 6.22 -11.93 -16.04
N LYS A 33 6.24 -10.60 -16.23
CA LYS A 33 5.29 -9.81 -17.01
C LYS A 33 3.81 -10.05 -16.63
N LYS A 34 3.53 -10.40 -15.38
CA LYS A 34 2.18 -10.71 -14.91
C LYS A 34 1.56 -9.47 -14.26
N ARG A 35 0.97 -8.60 -15.09
CA ARG A 35 0.39 -7.32 -14.65
C ARG A 35 -0.98 -7.48 -13.99
N ASP A 36 -1.76 -8.46 -14.42
CA ASP A 36 -3.16 -8.60 -13.99
C ASP A 36 -3.33 -9.20 -12.59
N ILE A 37 -2.26 -9.74 -12.00
CA ILE A 37 -2.29 -10.30 -10.64
C ILE A 37 -2.69 -9.25 -9.61
N PHE A 38 -2.42 -7.96 -9.88
CA PHE A 38 -2.68 -6.90 -8.91
C PHE A 38 -4.07 -6.26 -9.01
N LYS A 39 -4.86 -6.62 -10.03
CA LYS A 39 -6.22 -6.11 -10.23
C LYS A 39 -7.13 -6.20 -8.99
N PRO A 40 -7.16 -7.31 -8.21
CA PRO A 40 -8.00 -7.36 -7.01
C PRO A 40 -7.57 -6.37 -5.91
N PHE A 41 -6.32 -5.92 -5.88
CA PHE A 41 -5.85 -5.00 -4.85
C PHE A 41 -6.26 -3.54 -5.09
N GLU A 42 -6.82 -3.20 -6.24
CA GLU A 42 -7.32 -1.85 -6.52
C GLU A 42 -8.46 -1.41 -5.61
N ILE A 43 -9.14 -2.36 -4.95
CA ILE A 43 -10.12 -2.09 -3.90
C ILE A 43 -9.46 -1.36 -2.73
N PHE A 44 -8.18 -1.65 -2.42
CA PHE A 44 -7.40 -1.02 -1.35
C PHE A 44 -6.82 0.34 -1.78
N ASN A 45 -7.69 1.27 -2.17
CA ASN A 45 -7.32 2.67 -2.42
C ASN A 45 -7.10 3.44 -1.11
N GLU A 46 -6.59 4.68 -1.20
CA GLU A 46 -6.32 5.53 -0.04
C GLU A 46 -7.52 5.61 0.92
N PHE A 47 -8.73 5.84 0.41
CA PHE A 47 -9.94 5.94 1.25
C PHE A 47 -10.27 4.64 1.99
N THR A 48 -10.23 3.50 1.29
CA THR A 48 -10.49 2.19 1.93
C THR A 48 -9.44 1.82 2.95
N THR A 49 -8.17 2.15 2.72
CA THR A 49 -7.09 1.80 3.65
C THR A 49 -7.13 2.67 4.89
N ILE A 50 -7.44 3.96 4.74
CA ILE A 50 -7.69 4.86 5.86
C ILE A 50 -8.91 4.39 6.66
N GLY A 51 -10.01 4.06 5.97
CA GLY A 51 -11.23 3.59 6.63
C GLY A 51 -11.00 2.29 7.41
N LEU A 52 -10.27 1.33 6.82
CA LEU A 52 -9.92 0.08 7.49
C LEU A 52 -8.95 0.30 8.65
N LEU A 53 -7.98 1.21 8.55
CA LEU A 53 -7.10 1.56 9.68
C LEU A 53 -7.91 2.11 10.86
N LEU A 54 -8.85 3.01 10.61
CA LEU A 54 -9.74 3.56 11.65
C LEU A 54 -10.59 2.48 12.31
N LEU A 55 -11.14 1.55 11.51
CA LEU A 55 -11.94 0.43 12.02
C LEU A 55 -11.09 -0.56 12.83
N ILE A 56 -9.88 -0.90 12.37
CA ILE A 56 -8.95 -1.78 13.10
C ILE A 56 -8.57 -1.14 14.44
N GLU A 57 -8.29 0.16 14.45
CA GLU A 57 -7.95 0.89 15.68
C GLU A 57 -9.11 0.97 16.67
N HIS A 58 -10.34 1.14 16.17
CA HIS A 58 -11.53 1.13 17.02
C HIS A 58 -11.86 -0.27 17.58
N VAL A 59 -11.79 -1.31 16.75
CA VAL A 59 -12.24 -2.67 17.11
C VAL A 59 -11.15 -3.47 17.83
N ALA A 60 -9.88 -3.32 17.46
CA ALA A 60 -8.76 -4.09 18.00
C ALA A 60 -7.96 -3.32 19.08
N PHE A 61 -8.54 -2.27 19.66
CA PHE A 61 -7.89 -1.34 20.60
C PHE A 61 -7.15 -2.05 21.76
N SER A 62 -7.67 -3.18 22.26
CA SER A 62 -7.13 -3.89 23.42
C SER A 62 -6.29 -5.14 23.09
N LEU A 63 -6.17 -5.54 21.82
CA LEU A 63 -5.55 -6.81 21.42
C LEU A 63 -4.41 -6.60 20.41
N PRO A 64 -3.19 -6.29 20.90
CA PRO A 64 -2.03 -6.05 20.03
C PRO A 64 -1.69 -7.26 19.15
N LEU A 65 -1.97 -8.49 19.62
CA LEU A 65 -1.79 -9.74 18.89
C LEU A 65 -2.56 -9.82 17.56
N VAL A 66 -3.69 -9.12 17.45
CA VAL A 66 -4.54 -9.13 16.25
C VAL A 66 -4.32 -7.85 15.43
N LYS A 67 -4.12 -6.73 16.12
CA LYS A 67 -3.94 -5.40 15.50
C LYS A 67 -2.76 -5.33 14.54
N TYR A 68 -1.55 -5.68 15.00
CA TYR A 68 -0.34 -5.51 14.18
C TYR A 68 -0.30 -6.40 12.92
N PRO A 69 -0.70 -7.68 12.97
CA PRO A 69 -0.83 -8.50 11.76
C PRO A 69 -1.82 -7.93 10.75
N LEU A 70 -2.97 -7.41 11.20
CA LEU A 70 -3.96 -6.79 10.30
C LEU A 70 -3.39 -5.54 9.61
N ILE A 71 -2.67 -4.71 10.35
CA ILE A 71 -2.00 -3.51 9.80
C ILE A 71 -0.90 -3.90 8.81
N PHE A 72 -0.14 -4.96 9.09
CA PHE A 72 0.84 -5.50 8.15
C PHE A 72 0.19 -5.95 6.84
N ILE A 73 -0.89 -6.75 6.92
CA ILE A 73 -1.62 -7.25 5.74
C ILE A 73 -2.22 -6.09 4.94
N LEU A 74 -2.86 -5.14 5.63
CA LEU A 74 -3.46 -3.97 4.99
C LEU A 74 -2.41 -3.11 4.29
N SER A 75 -1.25 -2.92 4.93
CA SER A 75 -0.12 -2.21 4.33
C SER A 75 0.32 -2.95 3.05
N CYS A 76 0.53 -4.27 3.10
CA CYS A 76 0.88 -5.06 1.91
C CYS A 76 -0.08 -4.78 0.75
N PHE A 77 -1.39 -4.87 1.00
CA PHE A 77 -2.40 -4.66 -0.04
C PHE A 77 -2.41 -3.23 -0.59
N PHE A 78 -2.20 -2.23 0.27
CA PHE A 78 -2.08 -0.84 -0.15
C PHE A 78 -0.89 -0.62 -1.09
N PHE A 79 0.29 -1.09 -0.72
CA PHE A 79 1.48 -0.95 -1.56
C PHE A 79 1.36 -1.77 -2.86
N LEU A 80 0.68 -2.92 -2.83
CA LEU A 80 0.36 -3.70 -4.03
C LEU A 80 -0.59 -2.96 -4.98
N ASN A 81 -1.53 -2.18 -4.47
CA ASN A 81 -2.35 -1.29 -5.29
C ASN A 81 -1.50 -0.19 -5.97
N CYS A 82 -0.65 0.50 -5.22
CA CYS A 82 0.25 1.52 -5.80
C CYS A 82 1.19 0.92 -6.86
N SER A 83 1.70 -0.27 -6.59
CA SER A 83 2.47 -1.09 -7.52
C SER A 83 1.69 -1.39 -8.81
N SER A 84 0.40 -1.76 -8.71
CA SER A 84 -0.50 -1.99 -9.85
C SER A 84 -0.61 -0.76 -10.75
N LYS A 85 -0.86 0.42 -10.14
CA LYS A 85 -1.00 1.69 -10.87
C LYS A 85 0.26 2.02 -11.68
N VAL A 86 1.44 1.82 -11.10
CA VAL A 86 2.73 2.05 -11.77
C VAL A 86 2.97 1.06 -12.91
N LEU A 87 2.55 -0.21 -12.78
CA LEU A 87 2.64 -1.21 -13.85
C LEU A 87 1.68 -0.95 -15.00
N ARG A 88 0.46 -0.49 -14.70
CA ARG A 88 -0.53 -0.12 -15.73
C ARG A 88 -0.06 1.06 -16.56
N ASN A 89 0.58 2.03 -15.92
CA ASN A 89 1.13 3.22 -16.58
C ASN A 89 2.52 3.00 -17.19
N GLU A 90 3.00 1.75 -17.30
CA GLU A 90 4.31 1.46 -17.90
C GLU A 90 4.36 1.91 -19.36
N ASN A 91 5.25 2.85 -19.64
CA ASN A 91 5.46 3.36 -20.99
C ASN A 91 6.10 2.30 -21.88
N ARG A 92 5.33 1.77 -22.83
CA ARG A 92 5.80 0.76 -23.80
C ARG A 92 7.03 1.22 -24.59
N ARG A 93 7.15 2.52 -24.88
CA ARG A 93 8.30 3.09 -25.62
C ARG A 93 9.60 2.99 -24.82
N PHE A 94 9.54 3.25 -23.52
CA PHE A 94 10.69 3.12 -22.63
C PHE A 94 11.20 1.69 -22.55
N ARG A 95 10.28 0.71 -22.50
CA ARG A 95 10.64 -0.71 -22.54
C ARG A 95 11.28 -1.12 -23.86
N LEU A 96 10.72 -0.70 -24.99
CA LEU A 96 11.27 -1.02 -26.31
C LEU A 96 12.67 -0.43 -26.49
N MET A 97 12.88 0.82 -26.04
CA MET A 97 14.20 1.47 -26.04
C MET A 97 15.22 0.67 -25.23
N TYR A 98 14.90 0.27 -24.01
CA TYR A 98 15.80 -0.53 -23.16
C TYR A 98 16.17 -1.87 -23.81
N LEU A 99 15.20 -2.57 -24.39
CA LEU A 99 15.46 -3.84 -25.07
C LEU A 99 16.28 -3.65 -26.36
N SER A 100 16.09 -2.54 -27.08
CA SER A 100 16.88 -2.23 -28.29
C SER A 100 18.34 -1.87 -28.00
N MET A 101 18.65 -1.43 -26.78
CA MET A 101 20.02 -1.15 -26.33
C MET A 101 20.78 -2.41 -25.91
N GLY A 102 20.18 -3.60 -26.03
CA GLY A 102 20.80 -4.88 -25.68
C GLY A 102 20.72 -5.23 -24.19
N TYR A 103 20.00 -4.45 -23.38
CA TYR A 103 19.82 -4.75 -21.96
C TYR A 103 18.92 -5.96 -21.73
N ASP A 104 19.28 -6.74 -20.71
CA ASP A 104 18.53 -7.91 -20.29
C ASP A 104 17.23 -7.55 -19.57
N LYS A 105 16.28 -8.49 -19.55
CA LYS A 105 14.98 -8.32 -18.83
C LYS A 105 15.16 -7.99 -17.34
N ARG A 106 16.23 -8.52 -16.73
CA ARG A 106 16.56 -8.27 -15.32
C ARG A 106 17.02 -6.83 -15.09
N GLU A 107 17.88 -6.33 -15.97
CA GLU A 107 18.42 -4.98 -15.93
C GLU A 107 17.32 -3.94 -16.14
N TYR A 108 16.42 -4.20 -17.11
CA TYR A 108 15.21 -3.41 -17.28
C TYR A 108 14.34 -3.38 -16.02
N SER A 109 14.05 -4.55 -15.43
CA SER A 109 13.16 -4.65 -14.26
C SER A 109 13.74 -3.90 -13.06
N TRP A 110 15.04 -4.03 -12.83
CA TRP A 110 15.75 -3.32 -11.77
C TRP A 110 15.78 -1.80 -12.02
N GLY A 111 16.09 -1.38 -13.24
CA GLY A 111 16.08 0.03 -13.63
C GLY A 111 14.69 0.66 -13.49
N TYR A 112 13.65 -0.07 -13.90
CA TYR A 112 12.26 0.38 -13.79
C TYR A 112 11.80 0.46 -12.32
N LEU A 113 12.19 -0.51 -11.49
CA LEU A 113 11.96 -0.46 -10.04
C LEU A 113 12.62 0.76 -9.43
N LYS A 114 13.92 0.97 -9.69
CA LYS A 114 14.70 2.08 -9.14
C LYS A 114 14.09 3.43 -9.52
N ARG A 115 13.66 3.59 -10.77
CA ARG A 115 13.03 4.82 -11.26
C ARG A 115 11.70 5.12 -10.57
N ASN A 116 10.90 4.10 -10.27
CA ASN A 116 9.57 4.25 -9.70
C ASN A 116 9.51 3.96 -8.19
N LEU A 117 10.65 3.81 -7.53
CA LEU A 117 10.72 3.46 -6.10
C LEU A 117 10.05 4.53 -5.23
N LYS A 118 10.15 5.80 -5.63
CA LYS A 118 9.46 6.91 -4.96
C LYS A 118 7.94 6.73 -4.97
N THR A 119 7.37 6.46 -6.14
CA THR A 119 5.91 6.32 -6.32
C THR A 119 5.37 5.00 -5.78
N VAL A 120 6.16 3.93 -5.84
CA VAL A 120 5.74 2.60 -5.39
C VAL A 120 5.89 2.45 -3.87
N PHE A 121 6.88 3.10 -3.27
CA PHE A 121 7.23 2.89 -1.86
C PHE A 121 7.18 4.19 -1.03
N LEU A 122 7.94 5.22 -1.42
CA LEU A 122 8.11 6.40 -0.57
C LEU A 122 6.81 7.18 -0.35
N GLU A 123 6.06 7.46 -1.41
CA GLU A 123 4.76 8.15 -1.36
C GLU A 123 3.73 7.39 -0.52
N PRO A 124 3.42 6.10 -0.78
CA PRO A 124 2.47 5.36 0.05
C PRO A 124 2.92 5.21 1.51
N LEU A 125 4.23 5.11 1.77
CA LEU A 125 4.76 5.08 3.14
C LEU A 125 4.46 6.39 3.89
N ILE A 126 4.69 7.54 3.26
CA ILE A 126 4.41 8.86 3.86
C ILE A 126 2.91 8.99 4.16
N ILE A 127 2.06 8.60 3.20
CA ILE A 127 0.60 8.62 3.36
C ILE A 127 0.20 7.79 4.59
N LEU A 128 0.65 6.53 4.65
CA LEU A 128 0.38 5.66 5.79
C LEU A 128 0.88 6.28 7.10
N PHE A 129 2.10 6.81 7.12
CA PHE A 129 2.70 7.40 8.32
C PHE A 129 1.89 8.59 8.87
N ILE A 130 1.44 9.50 7.98
CA ILE A 130 0.58 10.63 8.35
C ILE A 130 -0.73 10.13 8.96
N PHE A 131 -1.33 9.08 8.39
CA PHE A 131 -2.56 8.52 8.93
C PHE A 131 -2.38 7.86 10.29
N HIS A 132 -1.28 7.15 10.50
CA HIS A 132 -0.97 6.56 11.81
C HIS A 132 -0.83 7.65 12.89
N LEU A 133 -0.20 8.78 12.57
CA LEU A 133 -0.14 9.95 13.45
C LEU A 133 -1.53 10.54 13.74
N LEU A 134 -2.39 10.62 12.72
CA LEU A 134 -3.73 11.17 12.85
C LEU A 134 -4.62 10.30 13.75
N ILE A 135 -4.53 8.97 13.61
CA ILE A 135 -5.29 8.02 14.44
C ILE A 135 -4.92 8.18 15.92
N LEU A 136 -3.64 8.31 16.24
CA LEU A 136 -3.19 8.45 17.62
C LEU A 136 -3.64 9.74 18.32
N ASN A 137 -4.09 10.74 17.55
CA ASN A 137 -4.55 12.03 18.05
C ASN A 137 -6.08 12.21 18.01
N MET A 138 -6.84 11.24 17.49
CA MET A 138 -8.30 11.36 17.32
C MET A 138 -9.08 10.70 18.46
N HIS A 139 -10.24 11.25 18.82
CA HIS A 139 -11.12 10.68 19.85
C HIS A 139 -12.00 9.52 19.34
N ILE A 140 -12.20 8.52 20.20
CA ILE A 140 -12.71 7.17 19.92
C ILE A 140 -14.13 7.12 19.30
N LEU A 141 -15.02 8.05 19.66
CA LEU A 141 -16.45 7.92 19.32
C LEU A 141 -16.79 8.26 17.86
N ASN A 142 -15.97 9.08 17.20
CA ASN A 142 -16.19 9.52 15.81
C ASN A 142 -15.43 8.65 14.78
N MET A 143 -14.51 7.80 15.23
CA MET A 143 -13.63 7.00 14.35
C MET A 143 -14.38 5.90 13.60
N PHE A 144 -15.36 5.25 14.25
CA PHE A 144 -16.05 4.12 13.62
C PHE A 144 -16.94 4.56 12.45
N ILE A 145 -17.76 5.60 12.65
CA ILE A 145 -18.67 6.13 11.62
C ILE A 145 -17.86 6.68 10.44
N VAL A 146 -16.83 7.47 10.72
CA VAL A 146 -15.94 8.02 9.69
C VAL A 146 -15.21 6.88 8.95
N GLY A 147 -14.69 5.90 9.69
CA GLY A 147 -14.04 4.73 9.12
C GLY A 147 -14.96 3.94 8.18
N PHE A 148 -16.19 3.67 8.61
CA PHE A 148 -17.20 2.97 7.82
C PHE A 148 -17.55 3.72 6.53
N ILE A 149 -17.80 5.04 6.61
CA ILE A 149 -18.10 5.89 5.45
C ILE A 149 -16.93 5.86 4.46
N LEU A 150 -15.68 5.95 4.95
CA LEU A 150 -14.49 5.92 4.11
C LEU A 150 -14.28 4.56 3.43
N VAL A 151 -14.59 3.45 4.09
CA VAL A 151 -14.54 2.12 3.46
C VAL A 151 -15.59 2.02 2.36
N VAL A 152 -16.85 2.35 2.64
CA VAL A 152 -17.93 2.26 1.65
C VAL A 152 -17.66 3.19 0.46
N GLY A 153 -17.27 4.44 0.72
CA GLY A 153 -16.88 5.41 -0.30
C GLY A 153 -15.67 4.97 -1.10
N GLY A 154 -14.64 4.44 -0.45
CA GLY A 154 -13.45 3.93 -1.13
C GLY A 154 -13.76 2.74 -2.03
N VAL A 155 -14.53 1.76 -1.54
CA VAL A 155 -14.91 0.57 -2.33
C VAL A 155 -15.74 0.98 -3.54
N THR A 156 -16.71 1.88 -3.37
CA THR A 156 -17.55 2.37 -4.47
C THR A 156 -16.74 3.11 -5.53
N ILE A 157 -15.80 3.98 -5.14
CA ILE A 157 -14.88 4.64 -6.08
C ILE A 157 -14.04 3.61 -6.85
N SER A 158 -13.50 2.60 -6.17
CA SER A 158 -12.70 1.56 -6.81
C SER A 158 -13.52 0.72 -7.78
N LEU A 159 -14.75 0.34 -7.42
CA LEU A 159 -15.66 -0.39 -8.30
C LEU A 159 -16.03 0.41 -9.56
N LEU A 160 -16.28 1.72 -9.41
CA LEU A 160 -16.56 2.61 -10.53
C LEU A 160 -15.36 2.74 -11.48
N ARG A 161 -14.13 2.72 -10.96
CA ARG A 161 -12.90 2.83 -11.75
C ARG A 161 -12.46 1.51 -12.40
N MET A 162 -12.99 0.38 -11.94
CA MET A 162 -12.70 -0.96 -12.49
C MET A 162 -13.54 -1.33 -13.73
N ARG A 163 -14.60 -0.57 -14.02
CA ARG A 163 -15.34 -0.62 -15.30
C ARG A 163 -14.54 0.04 -16.41
#